data_AF-A0A7C2FHM7-F1
#
_entry.id   AF-A0A7C2FHM7-F1
#
_cell.length_a   1.000
_cell.length_b   1.000
_cell.length_c   1.000
_cell.angle_alpha   90.00
_cell.angle_beta   90.00
_cell.angle_gamma   90.00
#
_symmetry.space_group_name_H-M   'P 1'
#
loop_
_entity.id
_entity.type
_entity.pdbx_description
1 polymer ?
#
loop_
_entity_poly.entity_id
_entity_poly.type
_entity_poly.pdbx_seq_one_letter_code
_entity_poly.pdbx_strand_id
1 'polypeptide(L)'
;MQPVVYILGVETLEAVASSLGKRIGVVIGGLHLRNAPEEVVKRTLDYIVGELGVNKLVPLHCTGKRALDYLREEYGDVLVEAGAGSIIEF
;
A
#
# COMPACT_ATOMS: atom_id res chain seq x y z
N MET A 1 12.81 -17.70 -4.50
CA MET A 1 12.07 -17.53 -5.77
C MET A 1 11.28 -16.25 -5.62
N GLN A 2 11.81 -15.12 -6.10
CA GLN A 2 11.16 -13.81 -5.93
C GLN A 2 10.18 -13.59 -7.09
N PRO A 3 8.88 -13.41 -6.84
CA PRO A 3 8.01 -12.87 -7.86
C PRO A 3 7.97 -11.37 -7.60
N VAL A 4 8.86 -10.65 -8.31
CA VAL A 4 8.90 -9.19 -8.33
C VAL A 4 7.55 -8.70 -8.83
N VAL A 5 6.76 -8.10 -7.94
CA VAL A 5 5.48 -7.52 -8.30
C VAL A 5 5.77 -6.15 -8.89
N TYR A 6 5.85 -6.07 -10.22
CA TYR A 6 6.04 -4.83 -10.96
C TYR A 6 4.75 -3.99 -10.95
N ILE A 7 4.50 -3.32 -9.84
CA ILE A 7 3.54 -2.23 -9.77
C ILE A 7 4.34 -1.01 -9.32
N LEU A 8 4.33 0.01 -10.17
CA LEU A 8 4.94 1.32 -9.92
C LEU A 8 4.78 1.72 -8.45
N GLY A 9 5.88 1.66 -7.69
CA GLY A 9 5.94 2.18 -6.32
C GLY A 9 6.54 1.23 -5.29
N VAL A 10 6.40 -0.10 -5.42
CA VAL A 10 6.92 -1.03 -4.40
C VAL A 10 8.45 -0.96 -4.30
N GLU A 11 9.16 -0.91 -5.42
CA GLU A 11 10.63 -0.78 -5.41
C GLU A 11 11.09 0.55 -4.80
N THR A 12 10.26 1.60 -4.93
CA THR A 12 10.53 2.89 -4.29
C THR A 12 10.37 2.80 -2.78
N LEU A 13 9.35 2.08 -2.28
CA LEU A 13 9.17 1.85 -0.85
C LEU A 13 10.35 1.06 -0.27
N GLU A 14 10.82 0.02 -0.96
CA GLU A 14 12.02 -0.73 -0.57
C GLU A 14 13.26 0.17 -0.49
N ALA A 15 13.50 0.98 -1.52
CA ALA A 15 14.63 1.90 -1.55
C ALA A 15 14.57 2.93 -0.42
N VAL A 16 13.37 3.45 -0.11
CA VAL A 16 13.15 4.37 1.01
C VAL A 16 13.40 3.68 2.35
N ALA A 17 12.81 2.51 2.59
CA ALA A 17 13.00 1.75 3.82
C ALA A 17 14.49 1.41 4.06
N SER A 18 15.18 0.97 3.00
CA SER A 18 16.60 0.63 3.06
C SER A 18 17.47 1.86 3.34
N SER A 19 17.24 2.98 2.62
CA SER A 19 18.04 4.21 2.79
C SER A 19 17.86 4.88 4.15
N LEU A 20 16.67 4.77 4.75
CA LEU A 20 16.38 5.33 6.07
C LEU A 20 16.83 4.42 7.22
N GLY A 21 17.05 3.12 6.96
CA GLY A 21 17.29 2.11 8.00
C GLY A 21 16.15 2.01 9.02
N LYS A 22 14.93 2.41 8.61
CA LYS A 22 13.74 2.54 9.47
C LYS A 22 12.52 2.03 8.70
N ARG A 23 11.51 1.60 9.46
CA ARG A 23 10.20 1.25 8.90
C ARG A 23 9.47 2.49 8.42
N ILE A 24 8.65 2.32 7.40
CA ILE A 24 7.83 3.38 6.83
C ILE A 24 6.61 3.60 7.73
N GLY A 25 6.45 4.81 8.27
CA GLY A 25 5.32 5.13 9.13
C GLY A 25 3.99 5.20 8.36
N VAL A 26 3.94 6.01 7.31
CA VAL A 26 2.72 6.23 6.53
C VAL A 26 3.05 6.24 5.04
N VAL A 27 2.20 5.58 4.23
CA VAL A 27 2.21 5.70 2.77
C VAL A 27 0.91 6.33 2.32
N ILE A 28 1.00 7.46 1.60
CA ILE A 28 -0.17 8.18 1.05
C ILE A 28 -0.01 8.29 -0.46
N GLY A 29 -0.99 7.79 -1.22
CA GLY A 29 -0.96 7.92 -2.67
C GLY A 29 -1.70 6.83 -3.43
N GLY A 30 -1.61 6.92 -4.75
CA GLY A 30 -2.16 5.90 -5.65
C GLY A 30 -1.19 4.74 -5.84
N LEU A 31 -1.71 3.51 -5.73
CA LEU A 31 -0.92 2.27 -5.87
C LEU A 31 -1.07 1.60 -7.24
N HIS A 32 -1.80 2.20 -8.18
CA HIS A 32 -2.04 1.64 -9.53
C HIS A 32 -2.63 0.20 -9.57
N LEU A 33 -3.28 -0.23 -8.49
CA LEU A 33 -3.84 -1.59 -8.35
C LEU A 33 -5.18 -1.82 -9.07
N ARG A 34 -5.86 -0.78 -9.56
CA ARG A 34 -7.24 -0.87 -10.06
C ARG A 34 -7.44 -1.96 -11.12
N ASN A 35 -6.49 -2.10 -12.04
CA ASN A 35 -6.57 -3.04 -13.17
C ASN A 35 -5.69 -4.27 -12.99
N ALA A 36 -5.07 -4.45 -11.81
CA ALA A 36 -4.21 -5.59 -11.54
C ALA A 36 -5.03 -6.88 -11.33
N PRO A 37 -4.48 -8.06 -11.66
CA PRO A 37 -5.04 -9.34 -11.26
C PRO A 37 -5.23 -9.43 -9.75
N GLU A 38 -6.20 -10.22 -9.28
CA GLU A 38 -6.53 -10.28 -7.84
C GLU A 38 -5.34 -10.67 -6.98
N GLU A 39 -4.65 -11.72 -7.41
CA GLU A 39 -3.51 -12.26 -6.68
C GLU A 39 -2.38 -11.24 -6.60
N VAL A 40 -2.22 -10.42 -7.64
CA VAL A 40 -1.26 -9.31 -7.64
C VAL A 40 -1.66 -8.25 -6.62
N VAL A 41 -2.94 -7.86 -6.57
CA VAL A 41 -3.46 -6.92 -5.56
C VAL A 41 -3.16 -7.40 -4.14
N LYS A 42 -3.54 -8.65 -3.84
CA LYS A 42 -3.37 -9.25 -2.51
C LYS A 42 -1.90 -9.29 -2.12
N ARG A 43 -1.06 -9.91 -2.96
CA ARG A 43 0.37 -10.05 -2.70
C ARG A 43 1.11 -8.72 -2.56
N THR A 44 0.73 -7.69 -3.32
CA THR A 44 1.30 -6.35 -3.14
C THR A 44 0.96 -5.77 -1.77
N LEU A 45 -0.29 -5.87 -1.35
CA LEU A 45 -0.73 -5.28 -0.08
C LEU A 45 -0.16 -6.04 1.11
N ASP A 46 -0.11 -7.38 1.04
CA ASP A 46 0.55 -8.22 2.04
C ASP A 46 2.02 -7.85 2.21
N TYR A 47 2.71 -7.63 1.08
CA TYR A 47 4.11 -7.24 1.08
C TYR A 47 4.32 -5.85 1.69
N ILE A 48 3.50 -4.87 1.30
CA ILE A 48 3.59 -3.49 1.82
C ILE A 48 3.33 -3.46 3.34
N VAL A 49 2.33 -4.17 3.81
CA VAL A 49 1.93 -4.12 5.23
C VAL A 49 2.79 -5.04 6.09
N GLY A 50 2.99 -6.30 5.66
CA GLY A 50 3.68 -7.33 6.44
C GLY A 50 5.21 -7.19 6.38
N GLU A 51 5.77 -7.16 5.17
CA GLU A 51 7.23 -7.23 4.97
C GLU A 51 7.89 -5.85 5.09
N LEU A 52 7.34 -4.83 4.43
CA LEU A 52 7.85 -3.45 4.57
C LEU A 52 7.45 -2.81 5.90
N GLY A 53 6.47 -3.39 6.59
CA GLY A 53 6.03 -2.95 7.90
C GLY A 53 5.45 -1.54 7.89
N VAL A 54 4.69 -1.18 6.86
CA VAL A 54 3.99 0.11 6.77
C VAL A 54 2.92 0.20 7.86
N ASN A 55 2.99 1.20 8.74
CA ASN A 55 2.03 1.30 9.85
C ASN A 55 0.65 1.84 9.41
N LYS A 56 0.60 2.76 8.45
CA LYS A 56 -0.64 3.34 7.92
C LYS A 56 -0.58 3.48 6.40
N LEU A 57 -1.66 3.08 5.73
CA LEU A 57 -1.78 3.14 4.28
C LEU A 57 -3.01 3.95 3.88
N VAL A 58 -2.79 4.99 3.09
CA VAL A 58 -3.82 5.91 2.58
C VAL A 58 -3.92 5.76 1.06
N PRO A 59 -4.61 4.72 0.57
CA PRO A 59 -4.73 4.44 -0.86
C PRO A 59 -5.68 5.43 -1.55
N LEU A 60 -5.24 6.01 -2.66
CA LEU A 60 -6.00 7.02 -3.40
C LEU A 60 -6.26 6.62 -4.87
N HIS A 61 -7.30 7.22 -5.47
CA HIS A 61 -7.59 7.25 -6.91
C HIS A 61 -7.42 5.92 -7.69
N CYS A 62 -6.20 5.64 -8.17
CA CYS A 62 -5.87 4.52 -9.05
C CYS A 62 -5.65 3.19 -8.32
N THR A 63 -5.74 3.16 -6.99
CA THR A 63 -5.68 1.91 -6.20
C THR A 63 -6.90 1.01 -6.45
N GLY A 64 -8.11 1.61 -6.58
CA GLY A 64 -9.31 0.89 -6.97
C GLY A 64 -10.01 0.09 -5.85
N LYS A 65 -11.28 -0.26 -6.08
CA LYS A 65 -12.19 -0.79 -5.06
C LYS A 65 -11.73 -2.13 -4.47
N ARG A 66 -11.22 -3.05 -5.30
CA ARG A 66 -10.79 -4.39 -4.86
C ARG A 66 -9.67 -4.33 -3.83
N ALA A 67 -8.73 -3.41 -4.02
CA ALA A 67 -7.65 -3.17 -3.07
C ALA A 67 -8.18 -2.56 -1.75
N LEU A 68 -9.14 -1.63 -1.84
CA LEU A 68 -9.79 -1.06 -0.64
C LEU A 68 -10.56 -2.12 0.15
N ASP A 69 -11.32 -2.97 -0.53
CA ASP A 69 -12.09 -4.03 0.13
C ASP A 69 -11.15 -5.02 0.82
N TYR A 70 -10.09 -5.45 0.14
CA TYR A 70 -9.08 -6.34 0.72
C TYR A 70 -8.38 -5.72 1.94
N LEU A 71 -7.96 -4.45 1.84
CA LEU A 71 -7.38 -3.74 2.98
C LEU A 71 -8.36 -3.61 4.14
N ARG A 72 -9.64 -3.39 3.86
CA ARG A 72 -10.67 -3.28 4.91
C ARG A 72 -10.89 -4.61 5.63
N GLU A 73 -10.82 -5.72 4.91
CA GLU A 73 -11.00 -7.07 5.45
C GLU A 73 -9.79 -7.57 6.23
N GLU A 74 -8.59 -7.45 5.67
CA GLU A 74 -7.37 -8.06 6.23
C GLU A 74 -6.52 -7.08 7.07
N TYR A 75 -6.61 -5.78 6.78
CA TYR A 75 -5.69 -4.76 7.30
C TYR A 75 -6.43 -3.48 7.73
N GLY A 76 -7.63 -3.62 8.30
CA GLY A 76 -8.50 -2.49 8.64
C GLY A 76 -7.84 -1.46 9.58
N ASP A 77 -6.98 -1.90 10.49
CA ASP A 77 -6.23 -1.01 11.40
C ASP A 77 -5.11 -0.23 10.69
N VAL A 78 -4.66 -0.69 9.52
CA VAL A 78 -3.61 -0.04 8.71
C VAL A 78 -4.25 0.91 7.68
N LEU A 79 -5.42 0.55 7.16
CA LEU A 79 -6.16 1.36 6.18
C LEU A 79 -6.62 2.69 6.80
N VAL A 80 -6.34 3.78 6.10
CA VAL A 80 -6.98 5.08 6.32
C VAL A 80 -7.64 5.51 5.01
N GLU A 81 -8.96 5.62 5.02
CA GLU A 81 -9.70 6.10 3.86
C GLU A 81 -9.65 7.63 3.78
N ALA A 82 -9.34 8.15 2.59
CA ALA A 82 -9.26 9.58 2.35
C ALA A 82 -9.71 9.95 0.94
N GLY A 83 -10.14 11.21 0.78
CA GLY A 83 -10.58 11.78 -0.49
C GLY A 83 -10.11 13.22 -0.66
N ALA A 84 -10.61 13.87 -1.71
CA ALA A 84 -10.31 15.28 -1.95
C ALA A 84 -10.79 16.14 -0.75
N GLY A 85 -9.92 16.98 -0.22
CA GLY A 85 -10.21 17.84 0.93
C GLY A 85 -10.09 17.16 2.30
N SER A 86 -9.71 15.88 2.35
CA SER A 86 -9.44 15.21 3.63
C SER A 86 -8.23 15.82 4.34
N ILE A 87 -8.34 15.96 5.66
CA ILE A 87 -7.24 16.27 6.58
C ILE A 87 -6.98 15.01 7.39
N ILE A 88 -5.73 14.57 7.47
CA ILE A 88 -5.31 13.34 8.16
C ILE A 88 -4.22 13.72 9.16
N GLU A 89 -4.38 13.30 10.41
CA GLU A 89 -3.45 13.56 11.53
C GLU A 89 -2.96 12.23 12.11
N PHE A 90 -1.69 12.18 12.53
CA PHE A 90 -1.01 10.99 13.06
C PHE A 90 -0.17 11.32 14.29
#